data_AF-A0AA41G211-F1
#
_entry.id   AF-A0AA41G211-F1
#
_cell.length_a   1.000
_cell.length_b   1.000
_cell.length_c   1.000
_cell.angle_alpha   90.00
_cell.angle_beta   90.00
_cell.angle_gamma   90.00
#
_symmetry.space_group_name_H-M   'P 1'
#
loop_
_entity.id
_entity.type
_entity.pdbx_description
1 polymer ?
#
loop_
_entity_poly.entity_id
_entity_poly.type
_entity_poly.pdbx_seq_one_letter_code
_entity_poly.pdbx_strand_id
1 'polypeptide(L)' 'MVNIEKFWSVICDYEGLLRLVLTFLVFMLLLTFLTLLFGTPGTGSYVIAVVNLVLILLFGSVVGVLYVGCIRRETRGRKE' A
#
# COMPACT_ATOMS: atom_id res chain seq x y z
N MET A 1 -1.60 12.48 -24.27
CA MET A 1 -2.04 11.07 -24.19
C MET A 1 -1.21 10.41 -23.10
N VAL A 2 -1.81 10.03 -21.97
CA VAL A 2 -1.08 9.31 -20.91
C VAL A 2 -0.72 7.95 -21.49
N ASN A 3 0.57 7.68 -21.69
CA ASN A 3 1.01 6.43 -22.28
C ASN A 3 1.02 5.36 -21.19
N ILE A 4 -0.14 4.74 -20.98
CA ILE A 4 -0.43 3.79 -19.90
C ILE A 4 0.63 2.68 -19.88
N GLU A 5 1.08 2.19 -21.03
CA GLU A 5 2.11 1.15 -21.10
C GLU A 5 3.45 1.58 -20.51
N LYS A 6 3.88 2.82 -20.78
CA LYS A 6 5.14 3.37 -20.24
C LYS A 6 5.04 3.59 -18.73
N PHE A 7 3.87 4.02 -18.24
CA PHE A 7 3.61 4.16 -16.80
C PHE A 7 3.69 2.80 -16.08
N TRP A 8 3.05 1.78 -16.62
CA TRP A 8 3.09 0.43 -16.07
C TRP A 8 4.48 -0.20 -16.14
N SER A 9 5.24 0.04 -17.22
CA SER A 9 6.62 -0.42 -17.35
C SER A 9 7.51 0.16 -16.26
N VAL A 10 7.41 1.46 -15.98
CA VAL A 10 8.18 2.11 -14.89
C VAL A 10 7.76 1.56 -13.53
N ILE A 11 6.47 1.44 -13.26
CA ILE A 11 5.98 0.90 -11.97
C ILE A 11 6.43 -0.54 -11.76
N CYS A 12 6.36 -1.38 -12.78
CA CYS A 12 6.81 -2.77 -12.70
C CYS A 12 8.33 -2.88 -12.56
N ASP A 13 9.11 -1.98 -13.17
CA ASP A 13 10.57 -1.93 -12.96
C ASP A 13 10.94 -1.70 -11.48
N TYR A 14 10.10 -0.93 -10.76
CA TYR A 14 10.22 -0.70 -9.32
C TYR A 14 9.47 -1.72 -8.45
N GLU A 15 9.12 -2.91 -8.94
CA GLU A 15 8.36 -3.92 -8.16
C GLU A 15 9.01 -4.22 -6.80
N GLY A 16 10.34 -4.33 -6.75
CA GLY A 16 11.07 -4.56 -5.49
C GLY A 16 10.82 -3.46 -4.45
N LEU A 17 10.74 -2.19 -4.89
CA LEU A 17 10.41 -1.06 -4.02
C LEU A 17 8.94 -1.11 -3.60
N LEU A 18 8.02 -1.39 -4.53
CA LEU A 18 6.60 -1.56 -4.23
C LEU A 18 6.37 -2.64 -3.17
N ARG A 19 7.05 -3.78 -3.28
CA ARG A 19 6.96 -4.87 -2.31
C ARG A 19 7.47 -4.47 -0.93
N LEU A 20 8.57 -3.70 -0.88
CA LEU A 20 9.16 -3.20 0.36
C LEU A 20 8.23 -2.18 1.04
N VAL A 21 7.68 -1.24 0.26
CA VAL A 21 6.69 -0.26 0.73
C VAL A 21 5.42 -0.97 1.21
N LEU A 22 4.94 -1.98 0.50
CA LEU A 22 3.75 -2.75 0.89
C LEU A 22 3.99 -3.52 2.20
N THR A 23 5.17 -4.13 2.36
CA THR A 23 5.56 -4.79 3.62
C THR A 23 5.64 -3.79 4.77
N PHE A 24 6.24 -2.63 4.54
CA PHE A 24 6.32 -1.55 5.53
C PHE A 24 4.93 -1.04 5.92
N LEU A 25 4.03 -0.84 4.95
CA LEU A 25 2.65 -0.42 5.19
C LEU A 25 1.88 -1.45 6.01
N VAL A 26 2.04 -2.74 5.72
CA VAL A 26 1.42 -3.82 6.53
C VAL A 26 1.97 -3.82 7.96
N PHE A 27 3.27 -3.63 8.13
CA PHE A 27 3.88 -3.54 9.46
C PHE A 27 3.37 -2.32 10.25
N MET A 28 3.30 -1.14 9.61
CA MET A 28 2.73 0.07 10.20
C MET A 28 1.24 -0.10 10.53
N LEU A 29 0.49 -0.81 9.69
CA LEU A 29 -0.92 -1.12 9.92
C LEU A 29 -1.08 -1.96 11.19
N LEU A 30 -0.25 -3.00 11.35
CA LEU A 30 -0.23 -3.83 12.56
C LEU A 30 0.07 -3.01 13.82
N LEU A 31 1.11 -2.16 13.79
CA LEU A 31 1.44 -1.29 14.93
C LEU A 31 0.33 -0.30 15.26
N THR A 32 -0.32 0.27 14.23
CA THR A 32 -1.45 1.18 14.40
C THR A 32 -2.66 0.46 14.98
N PHE A 33 -2.91 -0.76 14.53
CA PHE A 33 -3.99 -1.59 15.07
C PHE A 33 -3.76 -1.94 16.54
N LEU A 34 -2.53 -2.31 16.92
CA LEU A 34 -2.17 -2.53 18.32
C LEU A 34 -2.34 -1.24 19.13
N THR A 35 -1.96 -0.10 18.58
CA THR A 35 -2.14 1.20 19.25
C THR A 35 -3.61 1.53 19.43
N LEU A 36 -4.49 1.19 18.48
CA LEU A 36 -5.93 1.37 18.63
C LEU A 36 -6.54 0.40 19.65
N LEU A 37 -6.05 -0.84 19.69
CA LEU A 37 -6.55 -1.90 20.54
C LEU A 37 -6.16 -1.70 22.01
N PHE A 38 -4.93 -1.24 22.27
CA PHE A 38 -4.40 -0.99 23.61
C PHE A 38 -4.48 0.49 24.02
N GLY A 39 -4.79 1.39 23.09
CA GLY A 39 -4.83 2.83 23.33
C GLY A 39 -6.06 3.26 24.12
N THR A 40 -5.87 4.16 25.07
CA THR A 40 -6.97 4.71 25.86
C THR A 40 -7.80 5.69 25.02
N PRO A 41 -9.11 5.45 24.83
CA PRO A 41 -9.97 6.36 24.08
C PRO A 41 -10.07 7.72 24.78
N GLY A 42 -10.06 8.80 24.00
CA GLY A 42 -10.16 10.18 24.51
C GLY A 42 -8.82 10.93 24.69
N THR A 43 -7.69 10.30 24.37
CA THR A 43 -6.39 10.98 24.32
C THR A 43 -6.10 11.53 22.91
N GLY A 44 -5.31 12.61 22.80
CA GLY A 44 -4.87 13.11 21.48
C GLY A 44 -4.14 12.05 20.65
N SER A 45 -3.48 11.09 21.32
CA SER A 45 -2.85 9.93 20.70
C SER A 45 -3.84 9.01 19.97
N TYR A 46 -5.07 8.85 20.48
CA TYR A 46 -6.11 8.05 19.83
C TYR A 46 -6.53 8.67 18.49
N VAL A 47 -6.69 10.00 18.44
CA VAL A 47 -7.04 10.70 17.19
C VAL A 47 -5.94 10.55 16.15
N ILE A 48 -4.67 10.68 16.57
CA ILE A 48 -3.51 10.50 15.68
C ILE A 48 -3.48 9.07 15.12
N ALA A 49 -3.73 8.06 15.96
CA ALA A 49 -3.76 6.67 15.52
C ALA A 49 -4.87 6.40 14.49
N VAL A 50 -6.06 6.99 14.66
CA VAL A 50 -7.17 6.89 13.70
C VAL A 50 -6.80 7.54 12.36
N VAL A 51 -6.24 8.76 12.38
CA VAL A 51 -5.80 9.45 11.16
C VAL A 51 -4.70 8.65 10.45
N ASN A 52 -3.74 8.11 11.20
CA ASN A 52 -2.69 7.27 10.66
C ASN A 52 -3.25 6.00 10.01
N LEU A 53 -4.25 5.37 10.62
CA LEU A 53 -4.93 4.20 10.07
C LEU A 53 -5.58 4.52 8.71
N VAL A 54 -6.30 5.64 8.61
CA VAL A 54 -6.93 6.07 7.35
C VAL A 54 -5.87 6.32 6.27
N LEU A 55 -4.76 6.98 6.60
CA LEU A 55 -3.67 7.24 5.67
C LEU A 55 -3.01 5.95 5.18
N ILE A 56 -2.75 5.01 6.09
CA ILE A 56 -2.16 3.71 5.74
C ILE A 56 -3.10 2.93 4.81
N LEU A 57 -4.41 2.94 5.06
CA LEU A 57 -5.38 2.29 4.17
C LEU A 57 -5.42 2.94 2.78
N LEU A 58 -5.40 4.28 2.73
CA LEU A 58 -5.38 5.02 1.46
C LEU A 58 -4.12 4.69 0.66
N PHE A 59 -2.94 4.88 1.25
CA PHE A 59 -1.67 4.58 0.59
C PHE A 59 -1.52 3.10 0.26
N GLY A 60 -1.89 2.21 1.19
CA GLY A 60 -1.89 0.77 1.00
C GLY A 60 -2.76 0.32 -0.15
N SER A 61 -3.94 0.93 -0.32
CA SER A 61 -4.84 0.62 -1.45
C SER A 61 -4.22 1.01 -2.79
N VAL A 62 -3.60 2.20 -2.88
CA VAL A 62 -2.95 2.67 -4.11
C VAL A 62 -1.77 1.77 -4.46
N VAL A 63 -0.85 1.55 -3.52
CA VAL A 63 0.34 0.70 -3.72
C VAL A 63 -0.08 -0.74 -4.04
N GLY A 64 -1.10 -1.27 -3.35
CA GLY A 64 -1.63 -2.61 -3.59
C GLY A 64 -2.24 -2.77 -4.98
N VAL A 65 -3.01 -1.78 -5.46
CA VAL A 65 -3.57 -1.80 -6.82
C VAL A 65 -2.46 -1.77 -7.87
N LEU A 66 -1.41 -0.95 -7.66
CA LEU A 66 -0.25 -0.90 -8.54
C LEU A 66 0.50 -2.24 -8.57
N TYR A 67 0.75 -2.85 -7.41
CA TYR A 67 1.43 -4.13 -7.30
C TYR A 67 0.62 -5.28 -7.94
N VAL A 68 -0.67 -5.39 -7.62
CA VAL A 68 -1.55 -6.42 -8.18
C VAL A 68 -1.71 -6.25 -9.70
N GLY A 69 -1.83 -5.01 -10.19
CA GLY A 69 -1.94 -4.77 -11.61
C GLY A 69 -0.64 -5.11 -12.36
N CYS A 70 0.53 -4.97 -11.72
CA CYS A 70 1.81 -5.35 -12.30
C CYS A 70 1.87 -6.87 -12.47
N ILE A 71 1.58 -7.62 -11.40
CA ILE A 71 1.51 -9.09 -11.42
C ILE A 71 0.49 -9.58 -12.46
N ARG A 72 -0.70 -8.96 -12.52
CA ARG A 72 -1.74 -9.34 -13.50
C ARG A 72 -1.27 -9.15 -14.94
N ARG A 73 -0.50 -8.10 -15.23
CA ARG A 73 0.05 -7.85 -16.57
C ARG A 73 1.15 -8.84 -16.93
N GLU A 74 2.05 -9.14 -16.00
CA GLU A 74 3.08 -10.17 -16.20
C GLU A 74 2.46 -11.56 -16.46
N THR A 75 1.43 -11.90 -15.69
CA THR A 75 0.70 -13.17 -15.86
C THR A 75 -0.04 -13.24 -17.21
N ARG A 76 -0.46 -12.10 -17.76
CA ARG A 76 -1.14 -12.01 -19.06
C ARG A 76 -0.16 -12.11 -20.22
N GLY A 77 1.04 -11.52 -20.09
CA GLY A 77 2.11 -11.63 -21.09
C GLY A 77 2.76 -13.02 -21.19
N ARG A 78 2.59 -13.89 -20.19
CA ARG A 78 3.07 -15.29 -20.22
C ARG A 78 2.09 -16.28 -20.89
N LYS A 79 0.88 -15.82 -21.27
CA LYS A 79 -0.16 -16.67 -21.90
C LYS A 79 -0.28 -16.49 -23.42
N GLU A 80 0.48 -15.57 -24.00
CA GLU A 80 0.73 -15.47 -25.45
C GLU A 80 2.12 -16.05 -25.76
#